data_AF-A0A8X6UKG6-F1
#
_entry.id   AF-A0A8X6UKG6-F1
#
_cell.length_a   1.000
_cell.length_b   1.000
_cell.length_c   1.000
_cell.angle_alpha   90.00
_cell.angle_beta   90.00
_cell.angle_gamma   90.00
#
_symmetry.space_group_name_H-M   'P 1'
#
loop_
_entity.id
_entity.type
_entity.pdbx_description
1 polymer ?
#
loop_
_entity_poly.entity_id
_entity_poly.type
_entity_poly.pdbx_seq_one_letter_code
_entity_poly.pdbx_strand_id
1 'polypeptide(L)'
;MHAYFFSIIAAKPISPARCGYIHHEKNYLKVWPWLAAIYVNRPDKDNGNHLRFCTGTLICSQWVITAASCFYHIHENNATEKEFEEVTK
;
A
#
# COMPACT_ATOMS: atom_id res chain seq x y z
N MET A 1 -22.00 30.30 4.58
CA MET A 1 -21.26 29.24 5.30
C MET A 1 -21.33 27.96 4.47
N HIS A 2 -20.53 27.85 3.42
CA HIS A 2 -20.39 26.60 2.68
C HIS A 2 -19.17 25.88 3.24
N ALA A 3 -19.43 24.87 4.07
CA ALA A 3 -18.39 23.98 4.55
C ALA A 3 -17.96 23.11 3.35
N TYR A 4 -16.89 23.54 2.67
CA TYR A 4 -16.09 22.67 1.84
C TYR A 4 -15.43 21.64 2.78
N PHE A 5 -16.20 20.63 3.17
CA PHE A 5 -15.64 19.37 3.61
C PHE A 5 -14.93 18.81 2.38
N PHE A 6 -13.65 19.14 2.23
CA PHE A 6 -12.70 18.29 1.53
C PHE A 6 -12.80 16.93 2.22
N SER A 7 -13.69 16.09 1.70
CA SER A 7 -13.64 14.67 1.93
C SER A 7 -12.35 14.22 1.26
N ILE A 8 -11.26 14.30 2.02
CA ILE A 8 -10.12 13.43 1.79
C ILE A 8 -10.74 12.05 1.60
N ILE A 9 -10.43 11.38 0.49
CA ILE A 9 -11.02 10.12 0.06
C ILE A 9 -10.69 9.04 1.10
N ALA A 10 -11.33 9.08 2.26
CA ALA A 10 -11.33 8.01 3.22
C ALA A 10 -12.41 7.06 2.71
N ALA A 11 -11.98 6.04 1.96
CA ALA A 11 -12.88 4.98 1.52
C ALA A 11 -13.69 4.48 2.72
N LYS A 12 -15.02 4.65 2.68
CA LYS A 12 -15.90 4.14 3.73
C LYS A 12 -15.69 2.62 3.81
N PRO A 13 -15.54 2.04 5.01
CA PRO A 13 -15.33 0.61 5.13
C PRO A 13 -16.54 -0.15 4.56
N ILE A 14 -16.28 -1.13 3.69
CA ILE A 14 -17.30 -1.91 2.95
C ILE A 14 -18.07 -2.89 3.86
N SER A 15 -17.70 -3.03 5.13
CA SER A 15 -18.40 -3.82 6.15
C SER A 15 -18.03 -3.35 7.57
N PRO A 16 -18.74 -3.76 8.63
CA PRO A 16 -18.29 -3.56 10.02
C PRO A 16 -17.10 -4.48 10.31
N ALA A 17 -15.94 -4.18 9.71
CA ALA A 17 -14.70 -4.87 9.98
C ALA A 17 -14.25 -4.52 11.40
N ARG A 18 -14.24 -5.51 12.29
CA ARG A 18 -13.56 -5.39 13.59
C ARG A 18 -12.06 -5.36 13.32
N CYS A 19 -11.46 -4.17 13.38
CA CYS A 19 -10.00 -4.02 13.27
C CYS A 19 -9.31 -4.49 14.55
N GLY A 20 -8.06 -4.92 14.44
CA GLY A 20 -7.22 -5.30 15.59
C GLY A 20 -7.72 -6.50 16.41
N TYR A 21 -8.75 -7.22 15.94
CA TYR A 21 -9.29 -8.39 16.62
C TYR A 21 -8.62 -9.67 16.10
N ILE A 22 -8.09 -10.46 17.01
CA ILE A 22 -7.57 -11.80 16.72
C ILE A 22 -8.53 -12.81 17.37
N HIS A 23 -9.07 -13.73 16.57
CA HIS A 23 -9.85 -14.83 17.11
C HIS A 23 -8.90 -15.87 17.71
N HIS A 24 -9.00 -16.10 19.02
CA HIS A 24 -8.19 -17.11 19.71
C HIS A 24 -8.85 -18.49 19.56
N GLU A 25 -8.43 -19.26 18.57
CA GLU A 25 -8.69 -20.71 18.54
C GLU A 25 -7.53 -21.47 19.19
N LYS A 26 -7.85 -22.63 19.79
CA LYS A 26 -6.93 -23.43 20.63
C LYS A 26 -5.71 -24.00 19.87
N ASN A 27 -5.55 -23.72 18.57
CA ASN A 27 -4.38 -24.07 17.76
C ASN A 27 -3.62 -22.80 17.33
N TYR A 28 -2.42 -22.66 17.88
CA TYR A 28 -1.64 -21.44 18.10
C TYR A 28 -0.71 -21.06 16.94
N LEU A 29 -1.17 -21.16 15.69
CA LEU A 29 -0.49 -20.34 14.69
C LEU A 29 -0.79 -18.88 15.01
N LYS A 30 0.24 -18.15 15.43
CA LYS A 30 0.19 -16.72 15.72
C LYS A 30 -0.05 -15.97 14.41
N VAL A 31 -1.31 -15.95 13.99
CA VAL A 31 -1.77 -15.29 12.77
C VAL A 31 -2.03 -13.83 13.08
N TRP A 32 -1.49 -12.96 12.22
CA TRP A 32 -1.75 -11.54 12.26
C TRP A 32 -2.62 -11.20 11.05
N PRO A 33 -3.96 -11.12 11.18
CA PRO A 33 -4.87 -11.00 10.03
C PRO A 33 -4.62 -9.79 9.14
N TRP A 34 -4.00 -8.75 9.70
CA TRP A 34 -3.67 -7.53 9.00
C TRP A 34 -2.28 -7.52 8.35
N LEU A 35 -1.41 -8.50 8.62
CA LEU A 35 -0.05 -8.52 8.09
C LEU A 35 -0.07 -8.91 6.60
N ALA A 36 0.36 -7.99 5.74
CA ALA A 36 0.49 -8.21 4.31
C ALA A 36 1.96 -8.38 3.90
N ALA A 37 2.23 -9.40 3.10
CA ALA A 37 3.48 -9.56 2.38
C ALA A 37 3.38 -8.87 1.01
N ILE A 38 4.34 -8.00 0.69
CA ILE A 38 4.37 -7.21 -0.54
C ILE A 38 5.64 -7.59 -1.29
N TYR A 39 5.48 -8.05 -2.54
CA TYR A 39 6.59 -8.38 -3.42
C TYR A 39 6.61 -7.41 -4.59
N VAL A 40 7.75 -6.74 -4.76
CA VAL A 40 7.95 -5.70 -5.75
C VAL A 40 8.99 -6.19 -6.75
N ASN A 41 8.62 -6.24 -8.02
CA ASN A 41 9.57 -6.49 -9.10
C ASN A 41 10.38 -5.22 -9.35
N ARG A 42 11.68 -5.32 -9.18
CA ARG A 42 12.61 -4.26 -9.52
C ARG A 42 13.34 -4.66 -10.81
N PRO A 43 13.19 -3.91 -11.91
CA PRO A 43 14.12 -4.04 -13.02
C PRO A 43 15.51 -3.65 -12.52
N ASP A 44 16.47 -4.55 -12.68
CA ASP A 44 17.87 -4.24 -12.43
C ASP A 44 18.53 -3.73 -13.71
N LYS A 45 19.51 -2.84 -13.55
CA LYS A 45 20.27 -2.27 -14.66
C LYS A 45 21.05 -3.34 -15.44
N ASP A 46 21.32 -4.47 -14.80
CA ASP A 46 22.12 -5.57 -15.34
C ASP A 46 21.27 -6.76 -15.87
N ASN A 47 20.07 -6.48 -16.40
CA ASN A 47 19.15 -7.46 -17.04
C ASN A 47 18.56 -8.54 -16.09
N GLY A 48 18.59 -8.33 -14.78
CA GLY A 48 17.95 -9.20 -13.79
C GLY A 48 16.65 -8.61 -13.25
N ASN A 49 15.61 -9.44 -13.06
CA ASN A 49 14.47 -9.03 -12.23
C ASN A 49 14.79 -9.35 -10.77
N HIS A 50 14.98 -8.33 -9.93
CA HIS A 50 15.17 -8.54 -8.50
C HIS A 50 13.84 -8.40 -7.75
N LEU A 51 13.45 -9.44 -7.02
CA LEU A 51 12.23 -9.41 -6.20
C LEU A 51 12.55 -8.77 -4.84
N ARG A 52 12.07 -7.54 -4.63
CA ARG A 52 12.17 -6.87 -3.33
C ARG A 52 10.99 -7.26 -2.45
N PHE A 53 11.28 -7.66 -1.21
CA PHE A 53 10.27 -7.96 -0.21
C PHE A 53 10.02 -6.74 0.70
N CYS A 54 8.74 -6.47 0.96
CA CYS A 54 8.25 -5.46 1.89
C CYS A 54 7.05 -5.99 2.68
N THR A 55 6.71 -5.29 3.76
CA THR A 55 5.54 -5.59 4.60
C THR A 55 4.54 -4.46 4.58
N GLY A 56 3.27 -4.76 4.84
CA GLY A 56 2.20 -3.78 4.98
C GLY A 56 1.14 -4.22 5.98
N THR A 57 0.16 -3.32 6.19
CA THR A 57 -0.96 -3.53 7.11
C THR A 57 -2.27 -3.31 6.38
N LEU A 58 -3.17 -4.29 6.40
CA LEU A 58 -4.54 -4.15 5.91
C LEU A 58 -5.34 -3.22 6.85
N ILE A 59 -5.73 -2.04 6.35
CA ILE A 59 -6.47 -1.03 7.14
C ILE A 59 -7.99 -1.07 6.88
N CYS A 60 -8.39 -1.56 5.70
CA CYS A 60 -9.76 -1.90 5.37
C CYS A 60 -9.77 -2.94 4.22
N SER A 61 -10.94 -3.40 3.80
CA SER A 61 -11.11 -4.58 2.94
C SER A 61 -10.35 -4.56 1.61
N GLN A 62 -9.93 -3.40 1.13
CA GLN A 62 -9.24 -3.24 -0.16
C GLN A 62 -7.95 -2.42 -0.08
N TRP A 63 -7.56 -1.94 1.10
CA TRP A 63 -6.45 -1.00 1.23
C TRP A 63 -5.41 -1.50 2.22
N VAL A 64 -4.17 -1.56 1.75
CA VAL A 64 -2.97 -1.88 2.53
C VAL A 64 -2.10 -0.64 2.63
N ILE A 65 -1.68 -0.28 3.84
CA ILE A 65 -0.69 0.77 4.08
C ILE A 65 0.71 0.15 4.20
N THR A 66 1.71 0.81 3.64
CA THR A 66 3.12 0.38 3.65
C THR A 66 4.07 1.59 3.50
N ALA A 67 5.37 1.38 3.56
CA ALA A 67 6.37 2.43 3.40
C ALA A 67 6.57 2.78 1.91
N ALA A 68 6.56 4.07 1.58
CA ALA A 68 6.78 4.56 0.20
C ALA A 68 8.15 4.15 -0.36
N SER A 69 9.18 4.01 0.49
CA SER A 69 10.53 3.58 0.10
C SER A 69 10.59 2.17 -0.49
N CYS A 70 9.54 1.34 -0.32
CA CYS A 70 9.42 0.06 -1.01
C CYS A 70 9.37 0.18 -2.54
N PHE A 71 9.01 1.36 -3.06
CA PHE A 71 8.74 1.58 -4.48
C PHE A 71 9.68 2.59 -5.17
N TYR A 72 10.71 3.09 -4.48
CA TYR A 72 11.58 4.20 -4.92
C TYR A 72 12.36 3.95 -6.23
N HIS A 73 12.38 2.73 -6.76
CA HIS A 73 13.15 2.35 -7.97
C HIS A 73 12.41 1.37 -8.88
N ILE A 74 11.09 1.40 -8.90
CA ILE A 74 10.29 0.58 -9.84
C ILE A 74 10.28 1.21 -11.24
N HIS A 75 10.69 2.47 -11.35
CA HIS A 75 10.85 3.15 -12.62
C HIS A 75 12.17 2.75 -13.29
N GLU A 76 12.12 1.78 -14.19
CA GLU A 76 13.03 1.80 -15.34
C GLU A 76 12.22 1.80 -16.64
N ASN A 77 12.42 2.89 -17.39
CA ASN A 77 12.12 3.16 -18.79
C ASN A 77 10.91 4.08 -19.10
N ASN A 78 11.24 5.38 -19.23
CA ASN A 78 10.63 6.37 -20.13
C ASN A 78 9.14 6.73 -19.97
N ALA A 79 8.73 7.16 -18.79
CA ALA A 79 7.71 8.20 -18.67
C ALA A 79 8.26 9.29 -17.75
N THR A 80 8.86 10.27 -18.41
CA THR A 80 8.99 11.66 -17.96
C THR A 80 8.66 11.94 -16.50
N GLU A 81 9.71 12.25 -15.75
CA GLU A 81 9.74 13.12 -14.56
C GLU A 81 9.22 14.55 -14.84
N LYS A 82 8.21 14.71 -15.73
CA LYS A 82 7.58 15.99 -16.08
C LYS A 82 6.10 16.10 -15.71
N GLU A 83 5.42 15.05 -15.27
CA GLU A 83 3.97 15.15 -15.01
C GLU A 83 3.58 15.62 -13.60
N PHE A 84 4.55 15.91 -12.72
CA PHE A 84 4.27 16.57 -11.43
C PHE A 84 4.62 18.07 -11.38
N GLU A 85 5.29 18.62 -12.40
CA GLU A 85 5.50 20.08 -12.52
C GLU A 85 4.45 20.79 -13.38
N GLU A 86 3.64 20.08 -14.18
CA GLU A 86 2.57 20.70 -15.00
C GLU A 86 1.22 20.81 -14.26
N VAL A 87 1.02 20.10 -13.13
CA VAL A 87 -0.20 20.22 -12.31
C VAL A 87 -0.18 21.46 -11.41
N THR A 88 0.96 22.17 -11.33
CA THR A 88 1.10 23.46 -10.63
C THR A 88 1.43 24.60 -11.60
N LYS A 89 0.75 24.66 -12.74
CA LYS A 89 0.59 25.91 -13.50
C LYS A 89 -0.87 26.14 -13.88
#